data_AF-A0AAV2JI93-F1
#
_entry.id   AF-A0AAV2JI93-F1
#
_cell.length_a   1.000
_cell.length_b   1.000
_cell.length_c   1.000
_cell.angle_alpha   90.00
_cell.angle_beta   90.00
_cell.angle_gamma   90.00
#
_symmetry.space_group_name_H-M   'P 1'
#
loop_
_entity.id
_entity.type
_entity.pdbx_description
1 polymer ?
#
loop_
_entity_poly.entity_id
_entity_poly.type
_entity_poly.pdbx_seq_one_letter_code
_entity_poly.pdbx_strand_id
1 'polypeptide(L)'
;MEHSLSTCTGDIVSLRTKVENMSKDLIRLDNKCEDLESRSRRNNVRIVGIPESQAISCEFVSTLLRDAFRLGKEPLVDRAHRAMNAIPSAGGRPRAVVTRLHYYSDCAEILRRARELQQIKTRDIVISVFPDYTAKTARARAAFNDLRRQLRDIGGIRFGILHPAKLRITHDGKQRDFISPEEAAKFVKTITG
;
A
#
# COMPACT_ATOMS: atom_id res chain seq x y z
N MET A 1 -38.23 28.83 35.44
CA MET A 1 -37.66 28.85 34.07
C MET A 1 -36.15 28.82 34.08
N GLU A 2 -35.47 29.63 34.90
CA GLU A 2 -33.99 29.71 34.93
C GLU A 2 -33.27 28.41 35.32
N HIS A 3 -33.80 27.66 36.31
CA HIS A 3 -33.20 26.39 36.72
C HIS A 3 -33.21 25.34 35.60
N SER A 4 -34.30 25.26 34.82
CA SER A 4 -34.43 24.32 33.70
C SER A 4 -33.48 24.66 32.54
N LEU A 5 -33.23 25.95 32.31
CA LEU A 5 -32.27 26.44 31.32
C LEU A 5 -30.81 26.15 31.75
N SER A 6 -30.51 26.28 33.04
CA SER A 6 -29.19 25.95 33.61
C SER A 6 -28.88 24.45 33.49
N THR A 7 -29.84 23.58 33.81
CA THR A 7 -29.68 22.12 33.67
C THR A 7 -29.48 21.72 32.20
N CYS A 8 -30.30 22.25 31.28
CA CYS A 8 -30.17 21.99 29.84
C CYS A 8 -28.80 22.43 29.29
N THR A 9 -28.29 23.58 29.74
CA THR A 9 -26.96 24.07 29.36
C THR A 9 -25.86 23.15 29.85
N GLY A 10 -25.95 22.66 31.10
CA GLY A 10 -25.03 21.66 31.65
C GLY A 10 -25.03 20.34 30.87
N ASP A 11 -26.21 19.87 30.48
CA ASP A 11 -26.36 18.65 29.68
C ASP A 11 -25.73 18.80 28.29
N ILE A 12 -25.90 19.95 27.63
CA ILE A 12 -25.28 20.25 26.33
C ILE A 12 -23.75 20.21 26.43
N VAL A 13 -23.16 20.81 27.48
CA VAL A 13 -21.70 20.81 27.68
C VAL A 13 -21.18 19.40 27.94
N SER A 14 -21.89 18.63 28.78
CA SER A 14 -21.57 17.22 29.05
C SER A 14 -21.62 16.38 27.78
N LEU A 15 -22.65 16.54 26.95
CA LEU A 15 -22.80 15.84 25.68
C LEU A 15 -21.69 16.22 24.69
N ARG A 16 -21.36 17.51 24.54
CA ARG A 16 -20.24 17.94 23.69
C ARG A 16 -18.93 17.29 24.09
N THR A 17 -18.64 17.29 25.40
CA THR A 17 -17.41 16.68 25.95
C THR A 17 -17.37 15.18 25.66
N LYS A 18 -18.50 14.47 25.83
CA LYS A 18 -18.61 13.04 25.48
C LYS A 18 -18.37 12.81 23.99
N VAL A 19 -18.97 13.62 23.11
CA VAL A 19 -18.80 13.50 21.65
C VAL A 19 -17.33 13.73 21.25
N GLU A 20 -16.65 14.72 21.83
CA GLU A 20 -15.23 14.96 21.58
C GLU A 20 -14.35 13.78 22.02
N ASN A 21 -14.62 13.23 23.21
CA ASN A 21 -13.87 12.08 23.72
C ASN A 21 -14.13 10.82 22.87
N MET A 22 -15.39 10.56 22.50
CA MET A 22 -15.74 9.47 21.59
C MET A 22 -15.06 9.64 20.23
N SER A 23 -15.00 10.86 19.70
CA SER A 23 -14.31 11.14 18.43
C SER A 23 -12.81 10.84 18.53
N LYS A 24 -12.15 11.20 19.64
CA LYS A 24 -10.74 10.87 19.89
C LYS A 24 -10.53 9.35 19.99
N ASP A 25 -11.41 8.64 20.67
CA ASP A 25 -11.33 7.18 20.79
C ASP A 25 -11.57 6.46 19.46
N LEU A 26 -12.50 6.95 18.64
CA LEU A 26 -12.73 6.42 17.29
C LEU A 26 -11.47 6.57 16.42
N ILE A 27 -10.82 7.73 16.44
CA ILE A 27 -9.56 7.96 15.72
C ILE A 27 -8.46 7.01 16.22
N ARG A 28 -8.35 6.87 17.55
CA ARG A 28 -7.36 5.97 18.18
C ARG A 28 -7.58 4.52 17.76
N LEU A 29 -8.82 4.05 17.76
CA LEU A 29 -9.18 2.69 17.38
C LEU A 29 -8.96 2.45 15.88
N ASP A 30 -9.37 3.38 15.01
CA ASP A 30 -9.14 3.31 13.56
C ASP A 30 -7.64 3.19 13.25
N ASN A 31 -6.81 4.02 13.88
CA ASN A 31 -5.36 3.96 13.71
C ASN A 31 -4.77 2.64 14.22
N LYS A 32 -5.32 2.07 15.31
CA LYS A 32 -4.86 0.78 15.83
C LYS A 32 -5.24 -0.38 14.90
N CYS A 33 -6.46 -0.37 14.37
CA CYS A 33 -6.92 -1.35 13.38
C CYS A 33 -6.05 -1.31 12.12
N GLU A 34 -5.75 -0.10 11.62
CA GLU A 34 -4.87 0.09 10.45
C GLU A 34 -3.44 -0.43 10.70
N ASP A 35 -2.85 -0.18 11.87
CA ASP A 35 -1.52 -0.70 12.23
C ASP A 35 -1.51 -2.24 12.32
N LEU A 36 -2.53 -2.83 12.95
CA LEU A 36 -2.65 -4.29 13.08
C LEU A 36 -2.84 -4.97 11.71
N GLU A 37 -3.72 -4.42 10.87
CA GLU A 37 -3.95 -4.94 9.52
C GLU A 37 -2.68 -4.80 8.67
N SER A 38 -2.00 -3.65 8.72
CA SER A 38 -0.75 -3.41 8.01
C SER A 38 0.36 -4.37 8.43
N ARG A 39 0.50 -4.65 9.74
CA ARG A 39 1.48 -5.62 10.26
C ARG A 39 1.17 -7.04 9.80
N SER A 40 -0.09 -7.44 9.82
CA SER A 40 -0.53 -8.76 9.37
C SER A 40 -0.17 -9.04 7.90
N ARG A 41 -0.21 -8.00 7.06
CA ARG A 41 0.08 -8.07 5.61
C ARG A 41 1.55 -7.89 5.21
N ARG A 42 2.49 -7.71 6.14
CA ARG A 42 3.92 -7.45 5.79
C ARG A 42 4.58 -8.58 5.00
N ASN A 43 4.14 -9.81 5.21
CA ASN A 43 4.64 -10.98 4.48
C ASN A 43 3.78 -11.32 3.25
N ASN A 44 2.82 -10.45 2.91
CA ASN A 44 1.95 -10.66 1.78
C ASN A 44 2.45 -9.87 0.56
N VAL A 45 2.32 -10.50 -0.60
CA VAL A 45 2.53 -9.88 -1.92
C VAL A 45 1.28 -10.01 -2.77
N ARG A 46 1.07 -9.04 -3.66
CA ARG A 46 0.02 -9.04 -4.68
C ARG A 46 0.64 -9.27 -6.04
N ILE A 47 0.24 -10.35 -6.70
CA ILE A 47 0.68 -10.70 -8.05
C ILE A 47 -0.44 -10.34 -9.02
N VAL A 48 -0.15 -9.49 -10.00
CA VAL A 48 -1.08 -9.05 -11.04
C VAL A 48 -0.63 -9.64 -12.38
N GLY A 49 -1.59 -10.00 -13.24
CA GLY A 49 -1.34 -10.49 -14.60
C GLY A 49 -1.49 -12.00 -14.78
N ILE A 50 -1.77 -12.76 -13.73
CA ILE A 50 -2.06 -14.20 -13.84
C ILE A 50 -3.46 -14.39 -14.45
N PRO A 51 -3.60 -15.04 -15.62
CA PRO A 51 -4.89 -15.26 -16.30
C PRO A 51 -5.92 -15.91 -15.38
N GLU A 52 -7.20 -15.54 -15.48
CA GLU A 52 -8.27 -16.09 -14.61
C GLU A 52 -8.45 -17.60 -14.76
N SER A 53 -8.20 -18.15 -15.95
CA SER A 53 -8.25 -19.60 -16.23
C SER A 53 -7.18 -20.41 -15.48
N GLN A 54 -6.12 -19.76 -15.01
CA GLN A 54 -5.06 -20.41 -14.24
C GLN A 54 -5.54 -20.70 -12.82
N ALA A 55 -5.57 -21.97 -12.45
CA ALA A 55 -5.78 -22.39 -11.07
C ALA A 55 -4.62 -21.91 -10.19
N ILE A 56 -4.96 -21.39 -9.00
CA ILE A 56 -3.98 -20.87 -8.04
C ILE A 56 -3.77 -21.90 -6.94
N SER A 57 -2.54 -22.39 -6.81
CA SER A 57 -2.07 -23.19 -5.69
C SER A 57 -0.79 -22.58 -5.10
N CYS A 58 -0.42 -22.99 -3.89
CA CYS A 58 0.82 -22.53 -3.26
C CYS A 58 2.06 -22.95 -4.07
N GLU A 59 2.06 -24.18 -4.59
CA GLU A 59 3.13 -24.78 -5.39
C GLU A 59 3.30 -24.04 -6.72
N PHE A 60 2.18 -23.72 -7.38
CA PHE A 60 2.19 -22.93 -8.62
C PHE A 60 2.82 -21.56 -8.37
N VAL A 61 2.37 -20.85 -7.32
CA VAL A 61 2.90 -19.51 -7.03
C VAL A 61 4.37 -19.56 -6.61
N SER A 62 4.77 -20.56 -5.83
CA SER A 62 6.16 -20.81 -5.46
C SER A 62 7.06 -20.95 -6.69
N THR A 63 6.67 -21.85 -7.60
CA THR A 63 7.37 -22.09 -8.87
C THR A 63 7.43 -20.82 -9.73
N LEU A 64 6.30 -20.11 -9.85
CA LEU A 64 6.20 -18.88 -10.63
C LEU A 64 7.15 -17.81 -10.09
N LEU A 65 7.19 -17.60 -8.77
CA LEU A 65 8.06 -16.60 -8.14
C LEU A 65 9.53 -16.96 -8.29
N ARG A 66 9.90 -18.24 -8.14
CA ARG A 66 11.27 -18.70 -8.39
C ARG A 66 11.71 -18.36 -9.80
N ASP A 67 10.92 -18.71 -10.80
CA ASP A 67 11.28 -18.53 -12.20
C ASP A 67 11.28 -17.06 -12.61
N ALA A 68 10.24 -16.31 -12.21
CA ALA A 68 10.09 -14.89 -12.51
C ALA A 68 11.25 -14.07 -11.95
N PHE A 69 11.67 -14.37 -10.72
CA PHE A 69 12.71 -13.61 -10.05
C PHE A 69 14.08 -14.28 -10.09
N ARG A 70 14.23 -15.45 -10.73
CA ARG A 70 15.47 -16.25 -10.74
C ARG A 70 16.01 -16.45 -9.31
N LEU A 71 15.15 -16.92 -8.42
CA LEU A 71 15.52 -17.24 -7.05
C LEU A 71 16.29 -18.56 -7.02
N GLY A 72 17.26 -18.69 -6.11
CA GLY A 72 18.05 -19.92 -5.98
C GLY A 72 17.25 -21.11 -5.45
N LYS A 73 16.09 -20.86 -4.85
CA LYS A 73 15.15 -21.88 -4.37
C LYS A 73 13.71 -21.39 -4.53
N GLU A 74 12.79 -22.34 -4.45
CA GLU A 74 11.37 -22.07 -4.32
C GLU A 74 11.05 -21.41 -2.95
N PRO A 75 10.38 -20.25 -2.92
CA PRO A 75 10.00 -19.61 -1.68
C PRO A 75 8.81 -20.36 -1.05
N LEU A 76 8.83 -20.52 0.27
CA LEU A 76 7.74 -21.21 0.98
C LEU A 76 6.49 -20.30 1.03
N VAL A 77 5.40 -20.78 0.42
CA VAL A 77 4.12 -20.07 0.34
C VAL A 77 3.12 -20.69 1.32
N ASP A 78 2.70 -19.91 2.32
CA ASP A 78 1.70 -20.36 3.31
C ASP A 78 0.29 -20.38 2.72
N ARG A 79 -0.02 -19.38 1.88
CA ARG A 79 -1.36 -19.20 1.30
C ARG A 79 -1.28 -18.44 -0.01
N ALA A 80 -2.03 -18.89 -1.02
CA ALA A 80 -2.25 -18.15 -2.26
C ALA A 80 -3.73 -18.21 -2.64
N HIS A 81 -4.32 -17.07 -2.99
CA HIS A 81 -5.71 -17.00 -3.43
C HIS A 81 -5.95 -15.76 -4.28
N ARG A 82 -7.00 -15.77 -5.12
CA ARG A 82 -7.44 -14.57 -5.84
C ARG A 82 -8.13 -13.61 -4.88
N ALA A 83 -8.01 -12.32 -5.15
CA ALA A 83 -8.78 -11.31 -4.45
C ALA A 83 -10.30 -11.57 -4.61
N MET A 84 -11.05 -11.29 -3.55
CA MET A 84 -12.50 -11.58 -3.45
C MET A 84 -13.39 -10.57 -4.21
N ASN A 85 -12.87 -9.92 -5.24
CA ASN A 85 -13.66 -9.05 -6.11
C ASN A 85 -14.35 -9.85 -7.22
N ALA A 86 -15.37 -9.24 -7.82
CA ALA A 86 -16.11 -9.82 -8.93
C ALA A 86 -15.16 -10.21 -10.08
N ILE A 87 -15.47 -11.33 -10.73
CA ILE A 87 -14.72 -11.79 -11.90
C ILE A 87 -14.88 -10.73 -12.99
N PRO A 88 -13.78 -10.24 -13.60
CA PRO A 88 -13.84 -9.27 -14.67
C PRO A 88 -14.62 -9.82 -15.88
N SER A 89 -15.27 -8.95 -16.63
CA SER A 89 -15.81 -9.31 -17.95
C SER A 89 -14.70 -9.70 -18.92
N ALA A 90 -15.06 -10.33 -20.05
CA ALA A 90 -14.11 -10.71 -21.10
C ALA A 90 -13.29 -9.48 -21.53
N GLY A 91 -11.95 -9.61 -21.52
CA GLY A 91 -11.01 -8.51 -21.80
C GLY A 91 -10.66 -7.63 -20.59
N GLY A 92 -11.31 -7.83 -19.44
CA GLY A 92 -10.97 -7.17 -18.19
C GLY A 92 -9.62 -7.64 -17.62
N ARG A 93 -9.00 -6.81 -16.78
CA ARG A 93 -7.75 -7.15 -16.09
C ARG A 93 -7.99 -8.28 -15.08
N PRO A 94 -7.23 -9.40 -15.12
CA PRO A 94 -7.36 -10.48 -14.16
C PRO A 94 -7.22 -9.99 -12.71
N ARG A 95 -7.95 -10.62 -11.80
CA ARG A 95 -7.86 -10.35 -10.36
C ARG A 95 -6.47 -10.69 -9.86
N ALA A 96 -5.97 -9.82 -8.99
CA ALA A 96 -4.70 -10.05 -8.34
C ALA A 96 -4.76 -11.29 -7.46
N VAL A 97 -3.66 -12.03 -7.42
CA VAL A 97 -3.44 -13.12 -6.47
C VAL A 97 -2.74 -12.53 -5.24
N VAL A 98 -3.34 -12.74 -4.07
CA VAL A 98 -2.76 -12.40 -2.78
C VAL A 98 -2.07 -13.63 -2.24
N THR A 99 -0.77 -13.48 -1.99
CA THR A 99 0.10 -14.57 -1.56
C THR A 99 0.79 -14.19 -0.26
N ARG A 100 0.72 -15.07 0.75
CA ARG A 100 1.48 -14.96 1.98
C ARG A 100 2.72 -15.84 1.90
N LEU A 101 3.89 -15.24 2.09
CA LEU A 101 5.16 -15.93 2.19
C LEU A 101 5.49 -16.24 3.64
N HIS A 102 6.09 -17.40 3.86
CA HIS A 102 6.48 -17.83 5.21
C HIS A 102 7.59 -16.93 5.77
N TYR A 103 8.67 -16.78 4.99
CA TYR A 103 9.85 -16.00 5.40
C TYR A 103 9.78 -14.56 4.90
N TYR A 104 10.02 -13.62 5.81
CA TYR A 104 10.10 -12.19 5.46
C TYR A 104 11.25 -11.89 4.51
N SER A 105 12.37 -12.61 4.61
CA SER A 105 13.54 -12.45 3.72
C SER A 105 13.16 -12.65 2.25
N ASP A 106 12.42 -13.71 1.97
CA ASP A 106 11.99 -14.07 0.62
C ASP A 106 11.03 -13.00 0.08
N CYS A 107 10.09 -12.54 0.92
CA CYS A 107 9.18 -11.44 0.58
C CYS A 107 9.94 -10.14 0.24
N ALA A 108 10.90 -9.76 1.10
CA ALA A 108 11.70 -8.55 0.91
C ALA A 108 12.55 -8.61 -0.37
N GLU A 109 13.14 -9.77 -0.65
CA GLU A 109 13.92 -10.01 -1.87
C GLU A 109 13.06 -9.93 -3.13
N ILE A 110 11.93 -10.63 -3.14
CA ILE A 110 10.96 -10.61 -4.25
C ILE A 110 10.50 -9.17 -4.52
N LEU A 111 10.12 -8.43 -3.48
CA LEU A 111 9.67 -7.04 -3.62
C LEU A 111 10.80 -6.10 -4.07
N ARG A 112 12.06 -6.39 -3.72
CA ARG A 112 13.21 -5.63 -4.23
C ARG A 112 13.39 -5.87 -5.73
N ARG A 113 13.47 -7.13 -6.16
CA ARG A 113 13.63 -7.50 -7.58
C ARG A 113 12.43 -7.02 -8.42
N ALA A 114 11.21 -7.07 -7.88
CA ALA A 114 10.00 -6.56 -8.54
C ALA A 114 10.05 -5.04 -8.81
N ARG A 115 10.63 -4.25 -7.90
CA ARG A 115 10.82 -2.81 -8.12
C ARG A 115 11.81 -2.50 -9.24
N GLU A 116 12.85 -3.32 -9.37
CA GLU A 116 13.91 -3.16 -10.38
C GLU A 116 13.42 -3.58 -11.77
N LEU A 117 12.73 -4.73 -11.87
CA LEU A 117 12.28 -5.29 -13.15
C LEU A 117 10.97 -4.66 -13.66
N GLN A 118 10.13 -4.12 -12.77
CA GLN A 118 8.79 -3.55 -13.02
C GLN A 118 7.77 -4.53 -13.62
N GLN A 119 8.02 -5.06 -14.82
CA GLN A 119 7.22 -6.10 -15.46
C GLN A 119 8.10 -7.30 -15.77
N ILE A 120 7.66 -8.49 -15.33
CA ILE A 120 8.39 -9.73 -15.54
C ILE A 120 7.62 -10.58 -16.55
N LYS A 121 8.31 -11.00 -17.62
CA LYS A 121 7.80 -11.98 -18.57
C LYS A 121 8.29 -13.36 -18.16
N THR A 122 7.36 -14.26 -17.86
CA THR A 122 7.65 -15.65 -17.46
C THR A 122 6.65 -16.57 -18.15
N ARG A 123 7.11 -17.62 -18.86
CA ARG A 123 6.24 -18.67 -19.41
C ARG A 123 4.98 -18.11 -20.10
N ASP A 124 5.19 -17.16 -21.02
CA ASP A 124 4.16 -16.44 -21.81
C ASP A 124 3.17 -15.55 -21.04
N ILE A 125 3.35 -15.38 -19.73
CA ILE A 125 2.57 -14.41 -18.92
C ILE A 125 3.44 -13.22 -18.49
N VAL A 126 2.83 -12.04 -18.51
CA VAL A 126 3.43 -10.82 -17.97
C VAL A 126 2.85 -10.58 -16.60
N ILE A 127 3.71 -10.62 -15.58
CA ILE A 127 3.29 -10.39 -14.20
C ILE A 127 3.96 -9.15 -13.60
N SER A 128 3.30 -8.57 -12.61
CA SER A 128 3.84 -7.54 -11.74
C SER A 128 3.55 -7.89 -10.29
N VAL A 129 4.53 -7.68 -9.42
CA VAL A 129 4.42 -8.01 -8.00
C VAL A 129 4.54 -6.75 -7.16
N PHE A 130 3.60 -6.57 -6.24
CA PHE A 130 3.49 -5.40 -5.38
C PHE A 130 3.34 -5.81 -3.91
N PRO A 131 3.69 -4.94 -2.95
CA PRO A 131 3.33 -5.16 -1.55
C PRO A 131 1.80 -5.16 -1.38
N ASP A 132 1.28 -5.98 -0.47
CA ASP A 132 -0.15 -6.01 -0.11
C ASP A 132 -0.47 -4.97 0.98
N TYR A 133 -0.74 -3.73 0.57
CA TYR A 133 -1.16 -2.68 1.50
C TYR A 133 -2.64 -2.78 1.87
N THR A 134 -3.01 -2.19 3.00
CA THR A 134 -4.41 -1.89 3.34
C THR A 134 -5.00 -0.92 2.31
N ALA A 135 -6.33 -0.83 2.26
CA ALA A 135 -6.99 0.11 1.35
C ALA A 135 -6.63 1.58 1.67
N LYS A 136 -6.55 1.93 2.96
CA LYS A 136 -6.19 3.28 3.42
C LYS A 136 -4.77 3.64 2.99
N THR A 137 -3.81 2.77 3.27
CA THR A 137 -2.40 2.96 2.88
C THR A 137 -2.23 2.97 1.37
N ALA A 138 -2.89 2.07 0.63
CA ALA A 138 -2.83 2.04 -0.83
C ALA A 138 -3.33 3.33 -1.47
N ARG A 139 -4.47 3.87 -1.01
CA ARG A 139 -5.01 5.16 -1.47
C ARG A 139 -4.07 6.32 -1.15
N ALA A 140 -3.57 6.39 0.08
CA ALA A 140 -2.63 7.45 0.48
C ALA A 140 -1.33 7.41 -0.35
N ARG A 141 -0.81 6.22 -0.66
CA ARG A 141 0.34 6.06 -1.56
C ARG A 141 0.03 6.47 -2.99
N ALA A 142 -1.17 6.12 -3.48
CA ALA A 142 -1.59 6.44 -4.84
C ALA A 142 -1.72 7.95 -5.08
N ALA A 143 -2.01 8.74 -4.05
CA ALA A 143 -2.05 10.19 -4.13
C ALA A 143 -0.70 10.83 -4.54
N PHE A 144 0.42 10.13 -4.35
CA PHE A 144 1.74 10.57 -4.79
C PHE A 144 2.13 10.08 -6.19
N ASN A 145 1.27 9.35 -6.91
CA ASN A 145 1.63 8.73 -8.19
C ASN A 145 2.04 9.76 -9.25
N ASP A 146 1.34 10.89 -9.30
CA ASP A 146 1.60 11.95 -10.28
C ASP A 146 2.92 12.64 -10.02
N LEU A 147 3.20 12.95 -8.74
CA LEU A 147 4.48 13.49 -8.29
C LEU A 147 5.63 12.52 -8.58
N ARG A 148 5.41 11.21 -8.36
CA ARG A 148 6.39 10.19 -8.69
C ARG A 148 6.63 10.02 -10.19
N ARG A 149 5.71 10.47 -11.06
CA ARG A 149 5.96 10.53 -12.51
C ARG A 149 6.88 11.71 -12.79
N GLN A 150 6.51 12.90 -12.34
CA GLN A 150 7.31 14.13 -12.51
C GLN A 150 8.74 13.99 -11.96
N LEU A 151 8.89 13.40 -10.77
CA LEU A 151 10.21 13.21 -10.14
C LEU A 151 11.13 12.24 -10.89
N ARG A 152 10.61 11.38 -11.78
CA ARG A 152 11.46 10.52 -12.62
C ARG A 152 12.10 11.28 -13.77
N ASP A 153 11.45 12.35 -14.22
CA ASP A 153 11.90 13.14 -15.36
C ASP A 153 12.97 14.17 -14.93
N ILE A 154 13.19 14.33 -13.62
CA ILE A 154 14.19 15.25 -13.06
C ILE A 154 15.48 14.50 -12.75
N GLY A 155 16.57 14.90 -13.40
CA GLY A 155 17.90 14.35 -13.17
C GLY A 155 18.42 14.61 -11.75
N GLY A 156 19.18 13.68 -11.18
CA GLY A 156 19.84 13.85 -9.88
C GLY A 156 18.95 13.68 -8.64
N ILE A 157 17.64 13.48 -8.81
CA ILE A 157 16.72 13.26 -7.68
C ILE A 157 16.64 11.78 -7.32
N ARG A 158 16.66 11.50 -6.02
CA ARG A 158 16.28 10.19 -5.46
C ARG A 158 15.01 10.33 -4.66
N PHE A 159 14.02 9.48 -4.88
CA PHE A 159 12.76 9.53 -4.15
C PHE A 159 12.22 8.14 -3.82
N GLY A 160 11.36 8.06 -2.81
CA GLY A 160 10.69 6.82 -2.40
C GLY A 160 9.54 7.06 -1.44
N ILE A 161 8.58 6.14 -1.37
CA ILE A 161 7.47 6.24 -0.42
C ILE A 161 7.69 5.29 0.76
N LEU A 162 7.92 5.88 1.93
CA LEU A 162 8.06 5.18 3.20
C LEU A 162 6.68 4.78 3.76
N HIS A 163 6.67 3.72 4.57
CA HIS A 163 5.47 3.30 5.27
C HIS A 163 5.01 4.38 6.28
N PRO A 164 3.69 4.61 6.46
CA PRO A 164 2.60 4.08 5.64
C PRO A 164 2.54 4.75 4.26
N ALA A 165 2.55 6.08 4.19
CA ALA A 165 2.53 6.84 2.93
C ALA A 165 3.24 8.19 3.09
N LYS A 166 4.56 8.18 3.26
CA LYS A 166 5.38 9.40 3.31
C LYS A 166 6.32 9.46 2.11
N LEU A 167 6.21 10.49 1.27
CA LEU A 167 7.10 10.67 0.13
C LEU A 167 8.40 11.31 0.61
N ARG A 168 9.52 10.58 0.51
CA ARG A 168 10.87 11.10 0.73
C ARG A 168 11.46 11.53 -0.61
N ILE A 169 11.95 12.76 -0.68
CA ILE A 169 12.67 13.32 -1.83
C ILE A 169 14.06 13.73 -1.36
N THR A 170 15.08 13.32 -2.12
CA THR A 170 16.48 13.72 -1.93
C THR A 170 16.92 14.51 -3.15
N HIS A 171 17.27 15.77 -2.93
CA HIS A 171 17.78 16.70 -3.95
C HIS A 171 18.96 17.47 -3.34
N ASP A 172 20.07 17.60 -4.07
CA ASP A 172 21.31 18.24 -3.60
C ASP A 172 21.81 17.76 -2.23
N GLY A 173 21.75 16.45 -2.00
CA GLY A 173 22.14 15.85 -0.72
C GLY A 173 21.19 16.11 0.45
N LYS A 174 20.15 16.94 0.29
CA LYS A 174 19.15 17.22 1.32
C LYS A 174 17.93 16.31 1.16
N GLN A 175 17.53 15.69 2.25
CA GLN A 175 16.33 14.85 2.32
C GLN A 175 15.16 15.62 2.91
N ARG A 176 13.97 15.47 2.32
CA ARG A 176 12.71 15.99 2.84
C ARG A 176 11.62 14.94 2.75
N ASP A 177 10.79 14.87 3.78
CA ASP A 177 9.66 13.94 3.88
C ASP A 177 8.34 14.71 3.82
N PHE A 178 7.40 14.22 3.03
CA PHE A 178 6.08 14.82 2.84
C PHE A 178 4.97 13.83 3.17
N ILE A 179 4.02 14.27 3.97
CA ILE A 179 2.78 13.54 4.28
C ILE A 179 1.66 14.01 3.36
N SER A 180 1.62 15.31 3.03
CA SER A 180 0.68 15.91 2.10
C SER A 180 1.21 15.88 0.65
N PRO A 181 0.44 15.34 -0.32
CA PRO A 181 0.73 15.48 -1.73
C PRO A 181 0.80 16.95 -2.19
N GLU A 182 -0.02 17.82 -1.61
CA GLU A 182 -0.07 19.25 -1.96
C GLU A 182 1.23 19.97 -1.56
N GLU A 183 1.74 19.70 -0.36
CA GLU A 183 3.03 20.23 0.11
C GLU A 183 4.19 19.70 -0.73
N ALA A 184 4.17 18.40 -1.04
CA ALA A 184 5.16 17.80 -1.93
C ALA A 184 5.12 18.45 -3.31
N ALA A 185 3.94 18.69 -3.89
CA ALA A 185 3.79 19.34 -5.18
C ALA A 185 4.35 20.76 -5.22
N LYS A 186 4.13 21.55 -4.15
CA LYS A 186 4.75 22.87 -4.01
C LYS A 186 6.26 22.78 -4.03
N PHE A 187 6.84 21.81 -3.30
CA PHE A 187 8.29 21.59 -3.31
C PHE A 187 8.80 21.13 -4.69
N VAL A 188 8.11 20.23 -5.38
CA VAL A 188 8.51 19.79 -6.74
C VAL A 188 8.55 20.97 -7.72
N LYS A 189 7.61 21.91 -7.62
CA LYS A 189 7.64 23.13 -8.45
C LYS A 189 8.87 24.00 -8.16
N THR A 190 9.34 24.09 -6.92
CA THR A 190 10.53 24.87 -6.57
C THR A 190 11.86 24.29 -7.06
N ILE A 191 11.88 23.01 -7.44
CA ILE A 191 13.07 22.34 -7.98
C ILE A 191 13.01 22.16 -9.51
N THR A 192 11.86 22.44 -10.14
CA THR A 192 11.68 22.40 -11.60
C THR A 192 11.53 23.76 -12.27
N GLY A 193 11.24 24.81 -11.49
CA GLY A 193 11.30 26.21 -11.93
C GLY A 193 12.66 26.82 -11.61
#